data_AF-A0A8J4Q7K8-F1
#
_entry.id   AF-A0A8J4Q7K8-F1
#
_cell.length_a   1.000
_cell.length_b   1.000
_cell.length_c   1.000
_cell.angle_alpha   90.00
_cell.angle_beta   90.00
_cell.angle_gamma   90.00
#
_symmetry.space_group_name_H-M   'P 1'
#
loop_
_entity.id
_entity.type
_entity.pdbx_description
1 polymer ?
#
loop_
_entity_poly.entity_id
_entity_poly.type
_entity_poly.pdbx_seq_one_letter_code
_entity_poly.pdbx_strand_id
1 'polypeptide(L)'
;MATKSVNITPTLLLLEKLSTINQDQQGNTPIPSKAMMMFIGAMNGLRRNAEGIEKKLDDTLVEAEKGKDKEEIAVVLLGLGYFHYTKTNYPKSLEYYNKSLSLWKQIHGDTNIRLADLLKDIAVLYDAVSNTTESKKVIAQYEQLFKINGKEIPK
;
A
#
# COMPACT_ATOMS: atom_id res chain seq x y z
N MET A 1 -20.51 -23.07 0.82
CA MET A 1 -20.31 -21.66 0.39
C MET A 1 -18.82 -21.50 0.10
N ALA A 2 -18.44 -21.26 -1.15
CA ALA A 2 -17.04 -21.01 -1.48
C ALA A 2 -16.66 -19.65 -0.89
N THR A 3 -15.74 -19.62 0.07
CA THR A 3 -15.09 -18.38 0.52
C THR A 3 -14.42 -17.77 -0.70
N LYS A 4 -14.96 -16.66 -1.21
CA LYS A 4 -14.34 -15.89 -2.28
C LYS A 4 -12.95 -15.50 -1.77
N SER A 5 -11.89 -15.96 -2.43
CA SER A 5 -10.53 -15.62 -2.02
C SER A 5 -10.36 -14.10 -2.15
N VAL A 6 -10.08 -13.45 -1.03
CA VAL A 6 -9.77 -12.02 -0.99
C VAL A 6 -8.36 -11.89 -1.54
N ASN A 7 -8.22 -11.50 -2.80
CA ASN A 7 -6.92 -11.34 -3.45
C ASN A 7 -6.65 -9.84 -3.63
N ILE A 8 -5.54 -9.38 -3.07
CA ILE A 8 -5.07 -8.00 -3.23
C ILE A 8 -3.71 -7.97 -3.94
N THR A 9 -3.32 -6.81 -4.42
CA THR A 9 -2.05 -6.58 -5.10
C THR A 9 -0.88 -6.81 -4.12
N PRO A 10 0.17 -7.57 -4.50
CA PRO A 10 1.35 -7.72 -3.65
C PRO A 10 2.01 -6.36 -3.38
N THR A 11 2.49 -6.14 -2.15
CA THR A 11 3.07 -4.84 -1.73
C THR A 11 4.15 -4.35 -2.67
N LEU A 12 5.04 -5.23 -3.16
CA LEU A 12 6.14 -4.82 -4.03
C LEU A 12 5.64 -4.21 -5.35
N LEU A 13 4.54 -4.74 -5.90
CA LEU A 13 3.94 -4.21 -7.13
C LEU A 13 3.19 -2.88 -6.87
N LEU A 14 2.57 -2.72 -5.69
CA LEU A 14 2.03 -1.42 -5.28
C LEU A 14 3.14 -0.37 -5.17
N LEU A 15 4.28 -0.75 -4.58
CA LEU A 15 5.43 0.13 -4.39
C LEU A 15 6.03 0.57 -5.73
N GLU A 16 6.22 -0.34 -6.67
CA GLU A 16 6.72 -0.02 -8.01
C GLU A 16 5.85 1.03 -8.71
N LYS A 17 4.53 0.95 -8.52
CA LYS A 17 3.57 1.88 -9.12
C LYS A 17 3.46 3.21 -8.39
N LEU A 18 3.61 3.21 -7.08
CA LEU A 18 3.41 4.40 -6.24
C LEU A 18 4.70 5.18 -6.00
N SER A 19 5.86 4.54 -5.97
CA SER A 19 7.11 5.20 -5.61
C SER A 19 7.50 6.29 -6.61
N THR A 20 8.02 7.40 -6.09
CA THR A 20 8.63 8.47 -6.88
C THR A 20 10.14 8.32 -7.02
N ILE A 21 10.74 7.30 -6.37
CA ILE A 21 12.17 7.01 -6.45
C ILE A 21 12.51 6.64 -7.90
N ASN A 22 13.05 7.61 -8.62
CA ASN A 22 13.56 7.42 -9.97
C ASN A 22 15.01 6.96 -9.91
N GLN A 23 15.39 6.11 -10.85
CA GLN A 23 16.79 5.84 -11.13
C GLN A 23 17.46 7.13 -11.64
N ASP A 24 18.72 7.34 -11.28
CA ASP A 24 19.51 8.41 -11.89
C ASP A 24 19.71 8.15 -13.40
N GLN A 25 20.34 9.10 -14.09
CA GLN A 25 20.60 8.98 -15.53
C GLN A 25 21.47 7.75 -15.91
N GLN A 26 22.09 7.10 -14.93
CA GLN A 26 22.94 5.92 -15.09
C GLN A 26 22.21 4.63 -14.68
N GLY A 27 20.92 4.69 -14.30
CA GLY A 27 20.13 3.55 -13.87
C GLY A 27 20.29 3.18 -12.40
N ASN A 28 21.05 3.96 -11.62
CA ASN A 28 21.28 3.64 -10.21
C ASN A 28 20.11 4.15 -9.38
N THR A 29 19.59 3.30 -8.48
CA THR A 29 18.72 3.77 -7.41
C THR A 29 19.55 4.49 -6.35
N PRO A 30 19.05 5.59 -5.79
CA PRO A 30 19.68 6.24 -4.63
C PRO A 30 19.97 5.24 -3.51
N ILE A 31 21.00 5.52 -2.71
CA ILE A 31 21.32 4.72 -1.52
C ILE A 31 20.06 4.67 -0.65
N PRO A 32 19.50 3.47 -0.37
CA PRO A 32 18.28 3.37 0.43
C PRO A 32 18.50 3.97 1.82
N SER A 33 17.52 4.71 2.31
CA SER A 33 17.54 5.20 3.69
C SER A 33 17.56 4.03 4.67
N LYS A 34 17.88 4.33 5.94
CA LYS A 34 17.83 3.34 7.01
C LYS A 34 16.44 2.73 7.16
N ALA A 35 15.38 3.55 7.08
CA ALA A 35 14.00 3.06 7.13
C ALA A 35 13.70 2.12 5.96
N MET A 36 14.12 2.47 4.74
CA MET A 36 13.93 1.62 3.56
C MET A 36 14.68 0.28 3.67
N MET A 37 15.92 0.28 4.19
CA MET A 37 16.65 -0.97 4.45
C MET A 37 15.94 -1.85 5.48
N MET A 38 15.45 -1.26 6.57
CA MET A 38 14.67 -1.98 7.59
C MET A 38 13.38 -2.56 6.99
N PHE A 39 12.68 -1.78 6.17
CA PHE A 39 11.49 -2.21 5.44
C PHE A 39 11.76 -3.43 4.56
N ILE A 40 12.80 -3.37 3.70
CA ILE A 40 13.19 -4.49 2.83
C ILE A 40 13.51 -5.74 3.66
N GLY A 41 14.21 -5.58 4.79
CA GLY A 41 14.49 -6.67 5.73
C GLY A 41 13.21 -7.29 6.31
N ALA A 42 12.24 -6.46 6.72
CA ALA A 42 10.96 -6.91 7.24
C ALA A 42 10.13 -7.65 6.18
N MET A 43 10.05 -7.14 4.94
CA MET A 43 9.32 -7.77 3.85
C MET A 43 9.94 -9.11 3.42
N ASN A 44 11.27 -9.20 3.41
CA ASN A 44 11.97 -10.47 3.20
C ASN A 44 11.68 -11.48 4.31
N GLY A 45 11.63 -11.02 5.57
CA GLY A 45 11.23 -11.83 6.71
C GLY A 45 9.78 -12.32 6.59
N LEU A 46 8.86 -11.47 6.15
CA LEU A 46 7.47 -11.81 5.90
C LEU A 46 7.35 -12.95 4.88
N ARG A 47 8.06 -12.83 3.74
CA ARG A 47 8.10 -13.88 2.71
C ARG A 47 8.63 -15.21 3.23
N ARG A 48 9.52 -15.17 4.24
CA ARG A 48 10.11 -16.35 4.90
C ARG A 48 9.31 -16.82 6.12
N ASN A 49 8.13 -16.24 6.38
CA ASN A 49 7.32 -16.52 7.57
C ASN A 49 8.09 -16.36 8.90
N ALA A 50 9.05 -15.42 8.95
CA ALA A 50 9.77 -15.13 10.18
C ALA A 50 8.85 -14.49 11.23
N GLU A 51 9.24 -14.60 12.50
CA GLU A 51 8.50 -14.00 13.61
C GLU A 51 8.88 -12.53 13.82
N GLY A 52 8.03 -11.80 14.55
CA GLY A 52 8.28 -10.41 14.94
C GLY A 52 8.26 -9.40 13.78
N ILE A 53 7.65 -9.74 12.64
CA ILE A 53 7.58 -8.85 11.47
C ILE A 53 6.77 -7.59 11.78
N GLU A 54 5.65 -7.72 12.50
CA GLU A 54 4.83 -6.57 12.92
C GLU A 54 5.68 -5.55 13.69
N LYS A 55 6.37 -6.01 14.75
CA LYS A 55 7.27 -5.18 15.53
C LYS A 55 8.37 -4.54 14.67
N LYS A 56 8.97 -5.30 13.74
CA LYS A 56 9.99 -4.75 12.82
C LYS A 56 9.42 -3.65 11.94
N LEU A 57 8.19 -3.82 11.44
CA LEU A 57 7.51 -2.80 10.64
C LEU A 57 7.14 -1.57 11.49
N ASP A 58 6.70 -1.75 12.73
CA ASP A 58 6.45 -0.65 13.67
C ASP A 58 7.75 0.12 14.00
N ASP A 59 8.84 -0.58 14.30
CA ASP A 59 10.16 0.02 14.52
C ASP A 59 10.64 0.76 13.25
N THR A 60 10.30 0.24 12.07
CA THR A 60 10.61 0.88 10.78
C THR A 60 9.77 2.14 10.57
N LEU A 61 8.49 2.14 10.97
CA LEU A 61 7.61 3.29 10.87
C LEU A 61 8.15 4.45 11.72
N VAL A 62 8.56 4.16 12.96
CA VAL A 62 9.20 5.14 13.85
C VAL A 62 10.48 5.73 13.21
N GLU A 63 11.27 4.92 12.52
CA GLU A 63 12.47 5.42 11.82
C GLU A 63 12.12 6.30 10.62
N ALA A 64 11.11 5.91 9.82
CA ALA A 64 10.63 6.71 8.69
C ALA A 64 10.07 8.06 9.14
N GLU A 65 9.33 8.09 10.25
CA GLU A 65 8.79 9.34 10.83
C GLU A 65 9.88 10.32 11.28
N LYS A 66 11.02 9.82 11.78
CA LYS A 66 12.19 10.68 12.07
C LYS A 66 12.77 11.31 10.83
N GLY A 67 12.78 10.58 9.71
CA GLY A 67 13.22 11.08 8.40
C GLY A 67 12.28 12.14 7.82
N LYS A 68 11.04 12.21 8.31
CA LYS A 68 9.97 13.11 7.84
C LYS A 68 9.66 12.98 6.34
N ASP A 69 10.04 11.86 5.74
CA ASP A 69 9.73 11.56 4.36
C ASP A 69 8.35 10.90 4.27
N LYS A 70 7.39 11.63 3.68
CA LYS A 70 6.01 11.14 3.54
C LYS A 70 5.93 9.89 2.69
N GLU A 71 6.79 9.75 1.67
CA GLU A 71 6.80 8.58 0.81
C GLU A 71 7.24 7.35 1.61
N GLU A 72 8.34 7.45 2.36
CA GLU A 72 8.81 6.33 3.18
C GLU A 72 7.78 5.91 4.24
N ILE A 73 7.14 6.88 4.90
CA ILE A 73 6.06 6.60 5.85
C ILE A 73 4.90 5.88 5.13
N ALA A 74 4.50 6.33 3.94
CA ALA A 74 3.44 5.71 3.14
C ALA A 74 3.79 4.27 2.73
N VAL A 75 5.05 4.02 2.35
CA VAL A 75 5.59 2.69 2.02
C VAL A 75 5.50 1.74 3.21
N VAL A 76 5.93 2.17 4.39
CA VAL A 76 5.91 1.31 5.58
C VAL A 76 4.48 0.98 6.00
N LEU A 77 3.55 1.95 5.90
CA LEU A 77 2.12 1.73 6.13
C LEU A 77 1.52 0.72 5.15
N LEU A 78 1.94 0.70 3.87
CA LEU A 78 1.55 -0.39 2.95
C LEU A 78 2.08 -1.74 3.43
N GLY A 79 3.32 -1.80 3.93
CA GLY A 79 3.88 -3.01 4.52
C GLY A 79 3.05 -3.54 5.68
N LEU A 80 2.68 -2.67 6.62
CA LEU A 80 1.84 -3.02 7.78
C LEU A 80 0.45 -3.49 7.35
N GLY A 81 -0.18 -2.80 6.40
CA GLY A 81 -1.48 -3.20 5.89
C GLY A 81 -1.43 -4.57 5.19
N TYR A 82 -0.39 -4.83 4.42
CA TYR A 82 -0.19 -6.14 3.78
C TYR A 82 0.10 -7.24 4.80
N PHE A 83 0.94 -6.96 5.80
CA PHE A 83 1.18 -7.89 6.90
C PHE A 83 -0.14 -8.33 7.54
N HIS A 84 -1.02 -7.39 7.90
CA HIS A 84 -2.31 -7.73 8.49
C HIS A 84 -3.26 -8.45 7.54
N TYR A 85 -3.22 -8.13 6.24
CA TYR A 85 -3.93 -8.90 5.23
C TYR A 85 -3.46 -10.38 5.21
N THR A 86 -2.15 -10.64 5.25
CA THR A 86 -1.63 -12.03 5.29
C THR A 86 -2.01 -12.78 6.57
N LYS A 87 -2.37 -12.06 7.63
CA LYS A 87 -2.90 -12.59 8.89
C LYS A 87 -4.43 -12.57 8.95
N THR A 88 -5.10 -12.30 7.82
CA THR A 88 -6.56 -12.23 7.70
C THR A 88 -7.22 -11.19 8.60
N ASN A 89 -6.44 -10.24 9.13
CA ASN A 89 -6.93 -9.13 9.94
C ASN A 89 -7.27 -7.93 9.04
N TYR A 90 -8.35 -8.08 8.28
CA TYR A 90 -8.80 -7.06 7.32
C TYR A 90 -9.12 -5.70 7.96
N PRO A 91 -9.72 -5.59 9.16
CA PRO A 91 -9.94 -4.29 9.80
C PRO A 91 -8.63 -3.51 10.04
N LYS A 92 -7.59 -4.18 10.55
CA LYS A 92 -6.29 -3.54 10.79
C LYS A 92 -5.54 -3.27 9.49
N SER A 93 -5.69 -4.15 8.49
CA SER A 93 -5.19 -3.91 7.13
C SER A 93 -5.78 -2.63 6.51
N LEU A 94 -7.10 -2.46 6.61
CA LEU A 94 -7.81 -1.26 6.15
C LEU A 94 -7.34 0.01 6.87
N GLU A 95 -7.07 -0.06 8.17
CA GLU A 95 -6.55 1.09 8.91
C GLU A 95 -5.23 1.61 8.30
N TYR A 96 -4.26 0.71 8.09
CA TYR A 96 -2.96 1.10 7.55
C TYR A 96 -3.01 1.46 6.07
N TYR A 97 -3.81 0.77 5.26
CA TYR A 97 -3.98 1.11 3.84
C TYR A 97 -4.64 2.47 3.66
N ASN A 98 -5.64 2.83 4.48
CA ASN A 98 -6.23 4.17 4.43
C ASN A 98 -5.24 5.27 4.86
N LYS A 99 -4.44 5.01 5.90
CA LYS A 99 -3.35 5.92 6.31
C LYS A 99 -2.33 6.12 5.18
N SER A 100 -1.93 5.02 4.52
CA SER A 100 -1.02 5.07 3.37
C SER A 100 -1.63 5.82 2.17
N LEU A 101 -2.90 5.53 1.83
CA LEU A 101 -3.62 6.21 0.75
C LEU A 101 -3.67 7.73 0.97
N SER A 102 -3.90 8.18 2.20
CA SER A 102 -3.90 9.60 2.55
C SER A 102 -2.56 10.28 2.25
N LEU A 103 -1.44 9.62 2.54
CA LEU A 103 -0.12 10.14 2.23
C LEU A 103 0.17 10.11 0.72
N TRP A 104 -0.17 9.02 0.04
CA TRP A 104 0.00 8.93 -1.42
C TRP A 104 -0.83 9.96 -2.18
N LYS A 105 -2.03 10.28 -1.69
CA LYS A 105 -2.85 11.39 -2.17
C LYS A 105 -2.16 12.75 -2.01
N GLN A 106 -1.47 12.97 -0.89
CA GLN A 106 -0.68 14.19 -0.70
C GLN A 106 0.56 14.26 -1.60
N ILE A 107 1.16 13.12 -1.95
CA ILE A 107 2.37 13.04 -2.80
C ILE A 107 2.02 13.25 -4.27
N HIS A 108 0.99 12.55 -4.75
CA HIS A 108 0.65 12.46 -6.17
C HIS A 108 -0.50 13.35 -6.61
N GLY A 109 -1.33 13.80 -5.65
CA GLY A 109 -2.65 14.37 -5.89
C GLY A 109 -3.75 13.31 -5.93
N ASP A 110 -4.97 13.72 -5.55
CA ASP A 110 -6.14 12.85 -5.42
C ASP A 110 -6.61 12.18 -6.72
N THR A 111 -6.25 12.76 -7.86
CA THR A 111 -6.69 12.31 -9.19
C THR A 111 -5.64 11.49 -9.93
N ASN A 112 -4.52 11.14 -9.28
CA ASN A 112 -3.43 10.42 -9.93
C ASN A 112 -3.77 8.93 -10.12
N ILE A 113 -3.66 8.45 -11.36
CA ILE A 113 -3.98 7.07 -11.72
C ILE A 113 -3.12 6.02 -10.99
N ARG A 114 -1.95 6.39 -10.46
CA ARG A 114 -1.09 5.48 -9.67
C ARG A 114 -1.79 4.96 -8.41
N LEU A 115 -2.79 5.68 -7.90
CA LEU A 115 -3.57 5.29 -6.71
C LEU A 115 -4.57 4.16 -6.98
N ALA A 116 -4.82 3.81 -8.24
CA ALA A 116 -5.88 2.90 -8.64
C ALA A 116 -5.79 1.51 -7.98
N ASP A 117 -4.61 0.89 -7.95
CA ASP A 117 -4.47 -0.45 -7.37
C ASP A 117 -4.64 -0.45 -5.85
N LEU A 118 -4.17 0.58 -5.16
CA LEU A 118 -4.38 0.73 -3.72
C LEU A 118 -5.87 0.91 -3.39
N LEU A 119 -6.59 1.73 -4.17
CA LEU A 119 -8.04 1.89 -4.01
C LEU A 119 -8.80 0.59 -4.28
N LYS A 120 -8.41 -0.14 -5.32
CA LYS A 120 -8.99 -1.45 -5.63
C LYS A 120 -8.80 -2.44 -4.48
N ASP A 121 -7.59 -2.52 -3.92
CA ASP A 121 -7.29 -3.39 -2.79
C ASP A 121 -8.09 -3.00 -1.54
N ILE A 122 -8.23 -1.71 -1.25
CA ILE A 122 -9.06 -1.21 -0.14
C ILE A 122 -10.54 -1.57 -0.35
N ALA A 123 -11.08 -1.44 -1.56
CA ALA A 123 -12.46 -1.84 -1.86
C ALA A 123 -12.68 -3.35 -1.63
N VAL A 124 -11.76 -4.18 -2.11
CA VAL A 124 -11.78 -5.64 -1.90
C VAL A 124 -11.75 -5.98 -0.40
N LEU A 125 -10.96 -5.27 0.40
CA LEU A 125 -10.93 -5.46 1.85
C LEU A 125 -12.21 -5.00 2.55
N TYR A 126 -12.83 -3.90 2.10
CA TYR A 126 -14.13 -3.47 2.63
C TYR A 126 -15.25 -4.48 2.33
N ASP A 127 -15.26 -5.06 1.13
CA ASP A 127 -16.17 -6.16 0.80
C ASP A 127 -15.94 -7.38 1.70
N ALA A 128 -14.68 -7.71 1.99
CA ALA A 128 -14.33 -8.84 2.86
C ALA A 128 -14.82 -8.68 4.31
N VAL A 129 -14.97 -7.45 4.81
CA VAL A 129 -15.56 -7.15 6.13
C VAL A 129 -17.05 -6.80 6.06
N SER A 130 -17.72 -7.09 4.92
CA SER A 130 -19.13 -6.78 4.67
C SER A 130 -19.49 -5.29 4.81
N ASN A 131 -18.51 -4.39 4.67
CA ASN A 131 -18.75 -2.94 4.70
C ASN A 131 -19.01 -2.41 3.29
N THR A 132 -20.17 -2.78 2.75
CA THR A 132 -20.60 -2.46 1.39
C THR A 132 -20.69 -0.95 1.13
N THR A 133 -20.97 -0.15 2.16
CA THR A 133 -21.09 1.31 2.04
C THR A 133 -19.73 1.93 1.71
N GLU A 134 -18.69 1.61 2.48
CA GLU A 134 -17.35 2.14 2.22
C GLU A 134 -16.74 1.53 0.96
N SER A 135 -16.98 0.24 0.70
CA SER A 135 -16.57 -0.40 -0.56
C SER A 135 -17.08 0.37 -1.78
N LYS A 136 -18.39 0.67 -1.86
CA LYS A 136 -18.98 1.45 -2.95
C LYS A 136 -18.37 2.83 -3.12
N LYS A 137 -18.05 3.52 -2.01
CA LYS A 137 -17.39 4.84 -2.05
C LYS A 137 -15.98 4.75 -2.64
N VAL A 138 -15.23 3.72 -2.27
CA VAL A 138 -13.86 3.50 -2.77
C VAL A 138 -13.88 3.07 -4.23
N ILE A 139 -14.82 2.21 -4.63
CA ILE A 139 -15.04 1.84 -6.04
C ILE A 139 -15.37 3.07 -6.88
N ALA A 140 -16.24 3.96 -6.40
CA ALA A 140 -16.56 5.20 -7.12
C ALA A 140 -15.32 6.10 -7.30
N GLN A 141 -14.44 6.19 -6.29
CA GLN A 141 -13.16 6.91 -6.43
C GLN A 141 -12.25 6.25 -7.48
N TYR A 142 -12.15 4.93 -7.46
CA TYR A 142 -11.40 4.15 -8.45
C TYR A 142 -11.92 4.41 -9.87
N GLU A 143 -13.23 4.30 -10.10
CA GLU A 143 -13.85 4.56 -11.41
C GLU A 143 -13.65 6.01 -11.87
N GLN A 144 -13.75 6.96 -10.93
CA GLN A 144 -13.51 8.38 -11.19
C GLN A 144 -12.06 8.63 -11.64
N LEU A 145 -11.06 7.94 -11.06
CA LEU A 145 -9.67 8.05 -11.52
C LEU A 145 -9.52 7.67 -12.98
N PHE A 146 -10.08 6.54 -13.40
CA PHE A 146 -10.02 6.09 -14.80
C PHE A 146 -10.72 7.08 -15.74
N LYS A 147 -11.91 7.55 -15.35
CA LYS A 147 -12.67 8.54 -16.12
C LYS A 147 -11.90 9.84 -16.32
N ILE A 148 -11.34 10.44 -15.26
CA ILE A 148 -10.61 11.71 -15.33
C ILE A 148 -9.32 11.57 -16.13
N ASN A 149 -8.64 10.43 -16.02
CA ASN A 149 -7.40 10.17 -16.74
C ASN A 149 -7.62 9.65 -18.18
N GLY A 150 -8.87 9.55 -18.65
CA GLY A 150 -9.20 9.08 -20.00
C GLY A 150 -8.75 7.63 -20.26
N LYS A 151 -8.69 6.79 -19.22
CA LYS A 151 -8.25 5.40 -19.32
C LYS A 151 -9.41 4.43 -19.15
N GLU A 152 -9.33 3.29 -19.81
CA GLU A 152 -10.27 2.20 -19.59
C GLU A 152 -9.95 1.47 -18.29
N ILE A 153 -11.00 1.06 -17.58
CA ILE A 153 -10.88 0.22 -16.39
C ILE A 153 -10.43 -1.18 -16.86
N PRO A 154 -9.32 -1.73 -16.31
CA PRO A 154 -8.89 -3.09 -16.62
C PRO A 154 -10.00 -4.11 -16.34
N LYS A 155 -10.20 -5.05 -17.27
CA LYS A 155 -11.17 -6.14 -17.15
C LYS A 155 -10.73 -7.22 -16.17
#